data_AF-A0A380S2C5-F1
#
_entry.id   AF-A0A380S2C5-F1
#
_cell.length_a   1.000
_cell.length_b   1.000
_cell.length_c   1.000
_cell.angle_alpha   90.00
_cell.angle_beta   90.00
_cell.angle_gamma   90.00
#
_symmetry.space_group_name_H-M   'P 1'
#
loop_
_entity.id
_entity.type
_entity.pdbx_description
1 polymer ?
#
loop_
_entity_poly.entity_id
_entity_poly.type
_entity_poly.pdbx_seq_one_letter_code
_entity_poly.pdbx_strand_id
1 'polypeptide(L)'
;MTLIQGSGWKAHFDEERNLYTARTSVPGAIKLFEINEEVFESLKSDEMSDDDKYCLIHDKGRKLYMDIDDRCGPPYTVVLDDDYKTLCPWAELPESNTVWPEALTDAVVELFASEANNREQRREKRAKREQEKDKE
;
A
#
# COMPACT_ATOMS: atom_id res chain seq x y z
N MET A 1 -9.60 -10.46 15.48
CA MET A 1 -8.58 -9.53 14.95
C MET A 1 -7.19 -10.05 15.29
N THR A 2 -6.33 -10.24 14.29
CA THR A 2 -4.99 -10.83 14.48
C THR A 2 -3.92 -9.91 13.92
N LEU A 3 -2.97 -9.49 14.76
CA LEU A 3 -1.79 -8.70 14.36
C LEU A 3 -0.53 -9.56 14.51
N ILE A 4 0.27 -9.63 13.46
CA ILE A 4 1.60 -10.27 13.44
C ILE A 4 2.65 -9.26 12.97
N GLN A 5 3.90 -9.42 13.40
CA GLN A 5 4.97 -8.49 13.07
C GLN A 5 6.34 -9.16 13.09
N GLY A 6 7.28 -8.54 12.38
CA GLY A 6 8.71 -8.83 12.43
C GLY A 6 9.52 -7.55 12.21
N SER A 7 10.80 -7.69 11.92
CA SER A 7 11.67 -6.56 11.64
C SER A 7 11.24 -5.85 10.35
N GLY A 8 10.79 -4.60 10.48
CA GLY A 8 10.43 -3.77 9.31
C GLY A 8 9.08 -4.10 8.66
N TRP A 9 8.27 -5.01 9.23
CA TRP A 9 6.94 -5.32 8.70
C TRP A 9 5.92 -5.64 9.81
N LYS A 10 4.64 -5.38 9.52
CA LYS A 10 3.48 -5.76 10.33
C LYS A 10 2.36 -6.20 9.41
N ALA A 11 1.53 -7.15 9.81
CA ALA A 11 0.33 -7.53 9.09
C ALA A 11 -0.86 -7.69 10.05
N HIS A 12 -2.04 -7.37 9.57
CA HIS A 12 -3.29 -7.37 10.31
C HIS A 12 -4.38 -8.08 9.52
N PHE A 13 -5.08 -8.99 10.18
CA PHE A 13 -6.33 -9.58 9.70
C PHE A 13 -7.53 -8.97 10.44
N ASP A 14 -8.39 -8.30 9.69
CA ASP A 14 -9.68 -7.77 10.11
C ASP A 14 -10.78 -8.80 9.81
N GLU A 15 -11.28 -9.46 10.86
CA GLU A 15 -12.32 -10.49 10.76
C GLU A 15 -13.68 -9.93 10.35
N GLU A 16 -14.02 -8.70 10.75
CA GLU A 16 -15.33 -8.10 10.44
C GLU A 16 -15.46 -7.82 8.94
N ARG A 17 -14.34 -7.45 8.33
CA ARG A 17 -14.27 -7.09 6.91
C ARG A 17 -13.68 -8.19 6.04
N ASN A 18 -13.23 -9.28 6.65
CA ASN A 18 -12.48 -10.35 6.01
C ASN A 18 -11.32 -9.82 5.14
N LEU A 19 -10.51 -8.95 5.73
CA LEU A 19 -9.49 -8.18 5.02
C LEU A 19 -8.10 -8.40 5.64
N TYR A 20 -7.10 -8.63 4.80
CA TYR A 20 -5.71 -8.77 5.21
C TYR A 20 -4.90 -7.58 4.71
N THR A 21 -4.24 -6.89 5.63
CA THR A 21 -3.44 -5.70 5.34
C THR A 21 -2.05 -5.83 5.91
N ALA A 22 -1.08 -5.18 5.29
CA ALA A 22 0.29 -5.16 5.76
C ALA A 22 0.89 -3.76 5.70
N ARG A 23 1.82 -3.50 6.59
CA ARG A 23 2.69 -2.33 6.62
C ARG A 23 4.13 -2.79 6.50
N THR A 24 4.89 -2.18 5.61
CA THR A 24 6.35 -2.26 5.65
C THR A 24 6.94 -0.90 6.03
N SER A 25 8.06 -0.92 6.74
CA SER A 25 8.72 0.27 7.26
C SER A 25 10.22 0.07 7.26
N VAL A 26 10.92 0.94 6.54
CA VAL A 26 12.37 1.08 6.59
C VAL A 26 12.70 2.54 6.95
N PRO A 27 13.94 2.86 7.36
CA PRO A 27 14.32 4.24 7.57
C PRO A 27 13.98 5.10 6.34
N GLY A 28 13.10 6.09 6.53
CA GLY A 28 12.67 6.99 5.46
C GLY A 28 11.61 6.46 4.51
N ALA A 29 10.97 5.31 4.77
CA ALA A 29 9.83 4.88 3.96
C ALA A 29 8.82 4.05 4.77
N ILE A 30 7.54 4.39 4.63
CA ILE A 30 6.41 3.60 5.12
C ILE A 30 5.51 3.26 3.93
N LYS A 31 5.08 2.00 3.84
CA LYS A 31 4.19 1.54 2.79
C LYS A 31 3.07 0.68 3.36
N LEU A 32 1.88 0.80 2.79
CA LEU A 32 0.73 -0.04 3.13
C LEU A 32 0.33 -0.89 1.94
N PHE A 33 -0.15 -2.10 2.26
CA PHE A 33 -0.55 -3.09 1.30
C PHE A 33 -1.85 -3.75 1.74
N GLU A 34 -2.69 -4.08 0.78
CA GLU A 34 -3.65 -5.16 0.88
C GLU A 34 -2.94 -6.44 0.42
N ILE A 35 -3.07 -7.50 1.20
CA ILE A 35 -2.52 -8.83 0.89
C ILE A 35 -3.66 -9.85 0.92
N ASN A 36 -3.39 -11.07 0.45
CA ASN A 36 -4.35 -12.17 0.57
C ASN A 36 -4.04 -13.06 1.79
N GLU A 37 -4.96 -13.98 2.08
CA GLU A 37 -4.81 -14.96 3.16
C GLU A 37 -3.53 -15.80 3.00
N GLU A 38 -3.21 -16.25 1.79
CA GLU A 38 -2.01 -17.06 1.50
C GLU A 38 -0.72 -16.35 1.93
N VAL A 39 -0.58 -15.06 1.59
CA VAL A 39 0.55 -14.24 2.04
C VAL A 39 0.52 -14.10 3.55
N PHE A 40 -0.62 -13.80 4.15
CA PHE A 40 -0.74 -13.63 5.61
C PHE A 40 -0.34 -14.89 6.39
N GLU A 41 -0.80 -16.07 5.95
CA GLU A 41 -0.41 -17.35 6.56
C GLU A 41 1.09 -17.63 6.36
N SER A 42 1.64 -17.30 5.19
CA SER A 42 3.09 -17.45 4.92
C SER A 42 3.94 -16.60 5.87
N LEU A 43 3.47 -15.41 6.25
CA LEU A 43 4.16 -14.52 7.20
C LEU A 43 4.25 -15.10 8.62
N LYS A 44 3.38 -16.06 8.98
CA LYS A 44 3.42 -16.74 10.29
C LYS A 44 4.51 -17.80 10.39
N SER A 45 5.11 -18.20 9.27
CA SER A 45 6.17 -19.22 9.27
C SER A 45 7.45 -18.72 9.93
N ASP A 46 8.01 -19.51 10.84
CA ASP A 46 9.33 -19.24 11.46
C ASP A 46 10.50 -19.66 10.54
N GLU A 47 10.22 -20.38 9.46
CA GLU A 47 11.25 -20.83 8.50
C GLU A 47 11.66 -19.72 7.52
N MET A 48 10.84 -18.66 7.40
CA MET A 48 11.07 -17.55 6.49
C MET A 48 11.71 -16.37 7.23
N SER A 49 12.79 -15.82 6.67
CA SER A 49 13.45 -14.64 7.25
C SER A 49 12.56 -13.39 7.17
N ASP A 50 12.82 -12.40 8.02
CA ASP A 50 12.08 -11.12 7.95
C ASP A 50 12.28 -10.40 6.61
N ASP A 51 13.45 -10.56 5.98
CA ASP A 51 13.73 -9.98 4.66
C ASP A 51 12.91 -10.67 3.56
N ASP A 52 12.77 -11.99 3.61
CA ASP A 52 11.93 -12.73 2.66
C ASP A 52 10.44 -12.39 2.86
N LYS A 53 9.99 -12.23 4.10
CA LYS A 53 8.63 -11.78 4.44
C LYS A 53 8.36 -10.38 3.92
N TYR A 54 9.34 -9.48 4.07
CA TYR A 54 9.28 -8.12 3.53
C TYR A 54 9.14 -8.15 1.99
N CYS A 55 9.98 -8.93 1.31
CA CYS A 55 9.92 -9.10 -0.16
C CYS A 55 8.57 -9.69 -0.60
N LEU A 56 8.06 -10.70 0.10
CA LEU A 56 6.78 -11.32 -0.21
C LEU A 56 5.62 -10.32 -0.18
N ILE A 57 5.57 -9.46 0.84
CA ILE A 57 4.56 -8.39 0.93
C ILE A 57 4.68 -7.44 -0.27
N HIS A 58 5.90 -7.07 -0.65
CA HIS A 58 6.17 -6.17 -1.77
C HIS A 58 5.79 -6.74 -3.14
N ASP A 59 6.06 -8.03 -3.35
CA ASP A 59 5.88 -8.69 -4.64
C ASP A 59 4.43 -9.13 -4.87
N LYS A 60 3.72 -9.51 -3.79
CA LYS A 60 2.36 -10.06 -3.86
C LYS A 60 1.28 -9.07 -3.44
N GLY A 61 1.63 -8.08 -2.62
CA GLY A 61 0.67 -7.11 -2.11
C GLY A 61 0.23 -6.10 -3.17
N ARG A 62 -1.01 -5.63 -3.04
CA ARG A 62 -1.50 -4.45 -3.73
C ARG A 62 -1.17 -3.23 -2.87
N LYS A 63 -0.32 -2.34 -3.37
CA LYS A 63 0.13 -1.18 -2.61
C LYS A 63 -0.99 -0.14 -2.53
N LEU A 64 -1.36 0.26 -1.31
CA LEU A 64 -2.43 1.21 -1.02
C LEU A 64 -1.90 2.63 -0.83
N TYR A 65 -0.75 2.74 -0.18
CA TYR A 65 -0.19 4.00 0.28
C TYR A 65 1.33 3.90 0.40
N MET A 66 2.02 5.02 0.19
CA MET A 66 3.45 5.14 0.39
C MET A 66 3.79 6.55 0.88
N ASP A 67 4.60 6.63 1.94
CA ASP A 67 5.22 7.87 2.42
C ASP A 67 6.73 7.71 2.40
N ILE A 68 7.42 8.63 1.73
CA ILE A 68 8.86 8.59 1.51
C ILE A 68 9.50 9.87 2.06
N ASP A 69 10.47 9.69 2.95
CA ASP A 69 11.40 10.67 3.48
C ASP A 69 12.80 10.03 3.58
N ASP A 70 13.36 9.67 2.42
CA ASP A 70 14.65 8.99 2.30
C ASP A 70 15.85 9.94 2.39
N ARG A 71 15.61 11.23 2.66
CA ARG A 71 16.60 12.33 2.70
C ARG A 71 17.31 12.61 1.37
N CYS A 72 16.93 11.95 0.29
CA CYS A 72 17.47 12.16 -1.06
C CYS A 72 16.66 13.19 -1.86
N GLY A 73 15.49 13.59 -1.35
CA GLY A 73 14.65 14.64 -1.91
C GLY A 73 13.64 15.17 -0.89
N PRO A 74 12.77 16.10 -1.30
CA PRO A 74 11.65 16.53 -0.48
C PRO A 74 10.75 15.33 -0.13
N PRO A 75 10.29 15.21 1.11
CA PRO A 75 9.35 14.16 1.49
C PRO A 75 8.08 14.20 0.63
N TYR A 76 7.58 13.02 0.27
CA TYR A 76 6.36 12.91 -0.53
C TYR A 76 5.54 11.68 -0.16
N THR A 77 4.22 11.83 -0.34
CA THR A 77 3.25 10.77 -0.18
C THR A 77 2.61 10.44 -1.54
N VAL A 78 2.42 9.15 -1.79
CA VAL A 78 1.68 8.61 -2.92
C VAL A 78 0.48 7.84 -2.39
N VAL A 79 -0.72 8.33 -2.71
CA VAL A 79 -1.98 7.64 -2.41
C VAL A 79 -2.42 6.87 -3.65
N LEU A 80 -2.37 5.55 -3.57
CA LEU A 80 -2.79 4.66 -4.66
C LEU A 80 -4.27 4.30 -4.51
N ASP A 81 -4.67 4.03 -3.27
CA ASP A 81 -6.05 3.78 -2.86
C ASP A 81 -6.50 4.84 -1.85
N ASP A 82 -7.62 5.52 -2.09
CA ASP A 82 -8.10 6.60 -1.22
C ASP A 82 -8.64 6.06 0.11
N ASP A 83 -9.09 4.80 0.14
CA ASP A 83 -9.68 4.17 1.31
C ASP A 83 -8.62 3.61 2.27
N TYR A 84 -7.33 3.82 2.00
CA TYR A 84 -6.22 3.24 2.78
C TYR A 84 -6.34 3.48 4.30
N LYS A 85 -6.83 4.64 4.75
CA LYS A 85 -7.05 4.93 6.18
C LYS A 85 -8.17 4.10 6.78
N THR A 86 -9.22 3.84 5.99
CA THR A 86 -10.31 2.98 6.38
C THR A 86 -9.88 1.52 6.37
N LEU A 87 -9.09 1.09 5.39
CA LEU A 87 -8.58 -0.28 5.25
C LEU A 87 -7.53 -0.61 6.33
N CYS A 88 -6.67 0.34 6.68
CA CYS A 88 -5.58 0.17 7.63
C CYS A 88 -5.71 1.13 8.84
N PRO A 89 -6.81 1.10 9.61
CA PRO A 89 -6.99 2.03 10.74
C PRO A 89 -6.00 1.75 11.87
N TRP A 90 -5.41 0.55 11.89
CA TRP A 90 -4.39 0.13 12.82
C TRP A 90 -2.99 0.69 12.49
N ALA A 91 -2.78 1.19 11.27
CA ALA A 91 -1.49 1.68 10.84
C ALA A 91 -1.32 3.14 11.28
N GLU A 92 -0.43 3.35 12.25
CA GLU A 92 0.06 4.69 12.58
C GLU A 92 0.89 5.22 11.40
N LEU A 93 0.32 6.22 10.70
CA LEU A 93 0.96 6.90 9.57
C LEU A 93 1.32 8.33 9.97
N PRO A 94 2.49 8.83 9.56
CA PRO A 94 2.83 10.23 9.73
C PRO A 94 1.92 11.12 8.85
N GLU A 95 1.65 12.34 9.30
CA GLU A 95 1.02 13.34 8.47
C GLU A 95 2.05 13.86 7.46
N SER A 96 1.88 13.49 6.20
CA SER A 96 2.72 13.98 5.11
C SER A 96 2.12 15.24 4.50
N ASN A 97 2.94 16.28 4.33
CA ASN A 97 2.49 17.58 3.83
C ASN A 97 2.42 17.67 2.30
N THR A 98 3.01 16.70 1.57
CA THR A 98 3.13 16.76 0.12
C THR A 98 2.61 15.47 -0.52
N VAL A 99 1.33 15.46 -0.87
CA VAL A 99 0.70 14.35 -1.60
C VAL A 99 0.86 14.57 -3.11
N TRP A 100 1.27 13.54 -3.83
CA TRP A 100 1.38 13.59 -5.28
C TRP A 100 0.02 13.82 -5.95
N PRO A 101 -0.04 14.64 -7.01
CA PRO A 101 -1.24 14.78 -7.83
C PRO A 101 -1.63 13.44 -8.46
N GLU A 102 -2.94 13.18 -8.61
CA GLU A 102 -3.43 11.91 -9.16
C GLU A 102 -2.85 11.59 -10.54
N ALA A 103 -2.66 12.60 -11.41
CA ALA A 103 -2.10 12.41 -12.74
C ALA A 103 -0.65 11.89 -12.71
N LEU A 104 0.14 12.31 -11.72
CA LEU A 104 1.51 11.83 -11.53
C LEU A 104 1.50 10.38 -11.02
N THR A 105 0.68 10.08 -10.01
CA THR A 105 0.47 8.71 -9.51
C THR A 105 0.05 7.77 -10.64
N ASP A 106 -0.90 8.21 -11.45
CA ASP A 106 -1.43 7.49 -12.60
C ASP A 106 -0.36 7.18 -13.66
N ALA A 107 0.51 8.15 -13.97
CA ALA A 107 1.61 7.93 -14.91
C ALA A 107 2.63 6.92 -14.37
N VAL A 108 2.95 6.98 -13.07
CA VAL A 108 3.87 6.05 -12.41
C VAL A 108 3.32 4.64 -12.36
N VAL A 109 2.03 4.47 -12.06
CA VAL A 109 1.37 3.15 -12.03
C VAL A 109 1.42 2.45 -13.40
N GLU A 110 1.29 3.21 -14.48
CA GLU A 110 1.41 2.68 -15.84
C GLU A 110 2.87 2.35 -16.20
N LEU A 111 3.83 3.19 -15.79
CA LEU A 111 5.24 3.05 -16.16
C LEU A 111 5.95 1.91 -15.41
N PHE A 112 5.72 1.75 -14.10
CA PHE A 112 6.49 0.83 -13.27
C PHE A 112 5.78 -0.51 -13.09
N ALA A 113 6.51 -1.60 -13.33
CA ALA A 113 5.99 -2.96 -13.15
C ALA A 113 5.65 -3.27 -11.68
N SER A 114 6.34 -2.63 -10.73
CA SER A 114 6.07 -2.80 -9.29
C SER A 114 4.69 -2.33 -8.86
N GLU A 115 4.02 -1.52 -9.68
CA GLU A 115 2.68 -1.00 -9.40
C GLU A 115 1.60 -1.68 -10.25
N ALA A 116 1.93 -2.76 -10.96
CA ALA A 116 1.00 -3.41 -11.88
C ALA A 116 -0.32 -3.82 -11.23
N ASN A 117 -0.29 -4.24 -9.96
CA ASN A 117 -1.46 -4.63 -9.17
C ASN A 117 -2.47 -3.49 -8.95
N ASN A 118 -2.10 -2.24 -9.21
CA ASN A 118 -2.97 -1.07 -9.06
C ASN A 118 -3.58 -0.59 -10.38
N ARG A 119 -3.15 -1.09 -11.55
CA ARG A 119 -3.49 -0.51 -12.85
C ARG A 119 -4.99 -0.52 -13.15
N GLU A 120 -5.64 -1.66 -12.98
CA GLU A 120 -7.06 -1.81 -13.30
C GLU A 120 -7.93 -0.89 -12.44
N GLN A 121 -7.74 -0.93 -11.12
CA GLN A 121 -8.41 -0.04 -10.18
C GLN A 121 -8.21 1.44 -10.54
N ARG A 122 -6.98 1.85 -10.85
CA ARG A 122 -6.67 3.25 -11.21
C ARG A 122 -7.29 3.67 -12.53
N ARG A 123 -7.34 2.79 -13.53
CA ARG A 123 -8.01 3.05 -14.83
C ARG A 123 -9.50 3.23 -14.65
N GLU A 124 -10.16 2.37 -13.86
CA GLU A 124 -11.59 2.51 -13.54
C GLU A 124 -11.87 3.82 -12.81
N LYS A 125 -11.04 4.16 -11.81
CA LYS A 125 -11.17 5.42 -11.08
C LYS A 125 -11.02 6.62 -12.01
N ARG A 126 -10.06 6.59 -12.94
CA ARG A 126 -9.88 7.64 -13.95
C ARG A 126 -11.10 7.78 -14.85
N ALA A 127 -11.63 6.67 -15.37
CA ALA A 127 -12.81 6.68 -16.22
C ALA A 127 -14.04 7.26 -15.51
N LYS A 128 -14.24 6.95 -14.22
CA LYS A 128 -15.33 7.55 -13.42
C LYS A 128 -15.19 9.06 -13.29
N ARG A 129 -13.99 9.56 -12.96
CA ARG A 129 -13.72 11.00 -12.87
C ARG A 129 -13.97 11.75 -14.18
N GLU A 130 -13.63 11.12 -15.32
CA GLU A 130 -13.89 11.70 -16.64
C GLU A 130 -15.40 11.77 -16.94
N GLN A 131 -16.13 10.70 -16.66
CA GLN A 131 -17.60 10.67 -16.82
C GLN A 131 -18.32 11.67 -15.91
N GLU A 132 -17.78 11.96 -14.73
CA GLU A 132 -18.34 12.95 -13.81
C GLU A 132 -18.10 14.37 -14.31
N LYS A 133 -16.92 14.66 -14.86
CA LYS A 133 -16.61 15.97 -15.46
C LYS A 133 -17.47 16.29 -16.68
N ASP A 134 -17.83 15.28 -17.46
CA ASP A 134 -18.69 15.46 -18.65
C ASP A 134 -20.17 15.70 -18.29
N LYS A 135 -20.56 15.50 -17.02
CA LYS A 135 -21.93 15.72 -16.52
C LYS A 135 -22.12 17.07 -15.84
N GLU A 136 -21.04 17.83 -15.64
CA GLU A 136 -21.02 19.14 -14.98
C GLU A 136 -21.00 20.28 -16.01
#